data_AF-A0A328KW70-F1
#
_entry.id   AF-A0A328KW70-F1
#
_cell.length_a   1.000
_cell.length_b   1.000
_cell.length_c   1.000
_cell.angle_alpha   90.00
_cell.angle_beta   90.00
_cell.angle_gamma   90.00
#
_symmetry.space_group_name_H-M   'P 1'
#
loop_
_entity.id
_entity.type
_entity.pdbx_description
1 polymer ?
#
loop_
_entity_poly.entity_id
_entity_poly.type
_entity_poly.pdbx_seq_one_letter_code
_entity_poly.pdbx_strand_id
1 'polypeptide(L)'
;MDFKTWLKNEGKREQTIQVYVRSVRQFMEWLQISHERNWNPNEISAKVIHEWIHHMQTIEKVAKPTINKRIASLKVYWSYLIEQRIAIYDPTKKIKIKRISRLEDTPRWLNDMEQVKLLNLIRREENEWKRKRNMAMVRLMLQAGLRISEVVNLEI
;
A
#
# COMPACT_ATOMS: atom_id res chain seq x y z
N MET A 1 6.30 21.53 -12.27
CA MET A 1 5.63 20.24 -12.58
C MET A 1 4.95 19.76 -11.32
N ASP A 2 3.77 19.14 -11.37
CA ASP A 2 3.12 18.59 -10.17
C ASP A 2 3.66 17.19 -9.80
N PHE A 3 3.46 16.77 -8.54
CA PHE A 3 3.98 15.48 -8.03
C PHE A 3 3.46 14.26 -8.79
N LYS A 4 2.19 14.26 -9.21
CA LYS A 4 1.59 13.13 -9.93
C LYS A 4 2.23 12.99 -11.31
N THR A 5 2.41 14.11 -12.01
CA THR A 5 3.06 14.18 -13.32
C THR A 5 4.54 13.78 -13.21
N TRP A 6 5.24 14.22 -12.17
CA TRP A 6 6.61 13.78 -11.91
C TRP A 6 6.71 12.26 -11.72
N LEU A 7 5.81 11.65 -10.96
CA LEU A 7 5.78 10.19 -10.78
C LEU A 7 5.51 9.41 -12.08
N LYS A 8 4.72 9.99 -13.00
CA LYS A 8 4.50 9.39 -14.32
C LYS A 8 5.77 9.40 -15.16
N ASN A 9 6.51 10.51 -15.12
CA ASN A 9 7.78 10.63 -15.83
C ASN A 9 8.85 9.67 -15.27
N GLU A 10 8.80 9.39 -13.97
CA GLU A 10 9.59 8.35 -13.29
C GLU A 10 9.15 6.90 -13.62
N GLY A 11 8.21 6.72 -14.55
CA GLY A 11 7.74 5.40 -15.00
C GLY A 11 6.98 4.60 -13.96
N LYS A 12 6.41 5.24 -12.92
CA LYS A 12 5.64 4.53 -11.89
C LYS A 12 4.30 4.06 -12.45
N ARG A 13 3.89 2.85 -12.07
CA ARG A 13 2.57 2.30 -12.40
C ARG A 13 1.48 3.14 -11.75
N GLU A 14 0.33 3.30 -12.41
CA GLU A 14 -0.78 4.14 -11.91
C GLU A 14 -1.23 3.77 -10.49
N GLN A 15 -1.27 2.47 -10.16
CA GLN A 15 -1.58 2.01 -8.81
C GLN A 15 -0.58 2.52 -7.76
N THR A 16 0.71 2.49 -8.08
CA THR A 16 1.76 3.02 -7.20
C THR A 16 1.63 4.54 -7.04
N ILE A 17 1.32 5.24 -8.12
CA ILE A 17 1.08 6.69 -8.10
C ILE A 17 -0.08 7.03 -7.15
N GLN A 18 -1.19 6.30 -7.26
CA GLN A 18 -2.35 6.52 -6.38
C GLN A 18 -2.00 6.29 -4.91
N VAL A 19 -1.22 5.26 -4.60
CA VAL A 19 -0.76 5.00 -3.23
C VAL A 19 0.11 6.15 -2.71
N TYR A 20 1.05 6.64 -3.51
CA TYR A 20 1.92 7.74 -3.11
C TYR A 20 1.15 9.04 -2.90
N VAL A 21 0.36 9.45 -3.89
CA VAL A 21 -0.45 10.67 -3.83
C VAL A 21 -1.41 10.63 -2.63
N ARG A 22 -2.10 9.51 -2.42
CA ARG A 22 -3.01 9.35 -1.26
C ARG A 22 -2.25 9.45 0.06
N SER A 23 -1.11 8.78 0.19
CA SER A 23 -0.34 8.77 1.44
C SER A 23 0.20 10.16 1.78
N VAL A 24 0.67 10.90 0.78
CA VAL A 24 1.11 12.29 0.95
C VAL A 24 -0.06 13.16 1.36
N ARG A 25 -1.23 13.03 0.70
CA ARG A 25 -2.43 13.79 1.06
C ARG A 25 -2.84 13.56 2.51
N GLN A 26 -2.81 12.31 2.98
CA GLN A 26 -3.12 11.96 4.37
C GLN A 26 -2.18 12.63 5.38
N PHE A 27 -0.89 12.73 5.04
CA PHE A 27 0.06 13.48 5.87
C PHE A 27 -0.28 14.97 5.91
N MET A 28 -0.59 15.58 4.76
CA MET A 28 -0.92 17.00 4.70
C MET A 28 -2.22 17.33 5.44
N GLU A 29 -3.24 16.47 5.31
CA GLU A 29 -4.50 16.59 6.05
C GLU A 29 -4.25 16.52 7.57
N TRP A 30 -3.45 15.55 8.03
CA TRP A 30 -3.08 15.43 9.44
C TRP A 30 -2.29 16.63 9.95
N LEU A 31 -1.34 17.12 9.14
CA LEU A 31 -0.48 18.25 9.47
C LEU A 31 -1.30 19.54 9.61
N GLN A 32 -2.26 19.76 8.72
CA GLN A 32 -3.17 20.90 8.77
C GLN A 32 -4.05 20.92 10.03
N ILE A 33 -4.45 19.74 10.53
CA ILE A 33 -5.27 19.61 11.74
C ILE A 33 -4.42 19.74 13.01
N SER A 34 -3.20 19.18 13.01
CA SER A 34 -2.38 19.05 14.22
C SER A 34 -1.44 20.24 14.46
N HIS A 35 -1.16 21.04 13.42
CA HIS A 35 -0.29 22.19 13.48
C HIS A 35 -1.01 23.42 12.90
N GLU A 36 -0.51 23.98 11.80
CA GLU A 36 -1.03 25.20 11.16
C GLU A 36 -1.41 24.97 9.70
N ARG A 37 -2.30 25.81 9.18
CA ARG A 37 -2.85 25.69 7.82
C ARG A 37 -1.80 25.94 6.73
N ASN A 38 -0.81 26.78 7.01
CA ASN A 38 0.24 27.20 6.08
C ASN A 38 1.59 26.65 6.52
N TRP A 39 1.86 25.40 6.18
CA TRP A 39 3.14 24.76 6.50
C TRP A 39 4.16 24.94 5.37
N ASN A 40 5.43 25.09 5.73
CA ASN A 40 6.55 25.12 4.81
C ASN A 40 7.28 23.77 4.82
N PRO A 41 7.53 23.13 3.66
CA PRO A 41 8.30 21.88 3.60
C PRO A 41 9.68 21.94 4.28
N ASN A 42 10.29 23.13 4.38
CA ASN A 42 11.60 23.33 5.02
C ASN A 42 11.53 23.41 6.55
N GLU A 43 10.34 23.67 7.11
CA GLU A 43 10.11 23.72 8.56
C GLU A 43 9.71 22.36 9.13
N ILE A 44 9.34 21.41 8.25
CA ILE A 44 9.04 20.04 8.66
C ILE A 44 10.31 19.36 9.14
N SER A 45 10.30 18.95 10.40
CA SER A 45 11.39 18.20 11.02
C SER A 45 11.08 16.71 11.12
N ALA A 46 12.10 15.90 11.40
CA ALA A 46 11.91 14.48 11.68
C ALA A 46 10.99 14.24 12.89
N LYS A 47 10.91 15.20 13.83
CA LYS A 47 10.02 15.14 14.99
C LYS A 47 8.54 15.14 14.57
N VAL A 48 8.16 16.03 13.65
CA VAL A 48 6.79 16.11 13.11
C VAL A 48 6.39 14.80 12.43
N ILE A 49 7.31 14.19 11.67
CA ILE A 49 7.04 12.90 11.04
C ILE A 49 6.88 11.79 12.09
N HIS A 50 7.67 11.80 13.16
CA HIS A 50 7.50 10.86 14.28
C HIS A 50 6.17 11.07 15.02
N GLU A 51 5.70 12.30 15.17
CA GLU A 51 4.38 12.62 15.73
C GLU A 51 3.27 12.02 14.87
N TRP A 52 3.37 12.13 13.54
CA TRP A 52 2.42 11.47 12.64
C TRP A 52 2.46 9.95 12.74
N ILE A 53 3.66 9.37 12.82
CA ILE A 53 3.83 7.92 13.00
C ILE A 53 3.20 7.48 14.32
N HIS A 54 3.36 8.26 15.39
CA HIS A 54 2.73 7.98 16.67
C HIS A 54 1.21 8.07 16.59
N HIS A 55 0.67 9.14 15.97
CA HIS A 55 -0.76 9.31 15.75
C HIS A 55 -1.38 8.13 14.98
N MET A 56 -0.72 7.70 13.89
CA MET A 56 -1.17 6.53 13.13
C MET A 56 -1.17 5.24 13.98
N GLN A 57 -0.25 5.10 14.94
CA GLN A 57 -0.16 3.93 15.81
C GLN A 57 -1.19 3.93 16.93
N THR A 58 -1.39 5.07 17.59
CA THR A 58 -2.17 5.15 18.83
C THR A 58 -3.62 5.58 18.60
N ILE A 59 -3.86 6.50 17.67
CA ILE A 59 -5.18 7.07 17.42
C ILE A 59 -5.87 6.32 16.28
N GLU A 60 -5.28 6.30 15.09
CA GLU A 60 -5.86 5.63 13.91
C GLU A 60 -5.74 4.10 13.98
N LYS A 61 -4.83 3.57 14.82
CA LYS A 61 -4.51 2.13 14.95
C LYS A 61 -4.19 1.46 13.61
N VAL A 62 -3.45 2.17 12.75
CA VAL A 62 -3.06 1.70 11.42
C VAL A 62 -2.06 0.55 11.54
N ALA A 63 -2.25 -0.48 10.72
CA ALA A 63 -1.33 -1.60 10.63
C ALA A 63 0.09 -1.16 10.21
N LYS A 64 1.11 -1.77 10.82
CA LYS A 64 2.53 -1.46 10.54
C LYS A 64 2.90 -1.47 9.04
N PRO A 65 2.44 -2.44 8.20
CA PRO A 65 2.74 -2.41 6.76
C PRO A 65 2.23 -1.15 6.06
N THR A 66 1.04 -0.67 6.45
CA THR A 66 0.44 0.54 5.90
C THR A 66 1.19 1.79 6.33
N ILE A 67 1.61 1.86 7.61
CA ILE A 67 2.48 2.95 8.10
C ILE A 67 3.79 2.99 7.30
N ASN A 68 4.43 1.84 7.09
CA ASN A 68 5.66 1.75 6.31
C ASN A 68 5.48 2.22 4.85
N LYS A 69 4.36 1.86 4.21
CA LYS A 69 4.01 2.36 2.86
C LYS A 69 3.79 3.87 2.83
N ARG A 70 3.14 4.43 3.86
CA ARG A 70 2.95 5.89 4.00
C ARG A 70 4.29 6.62 4.17
N ILE A 71 5.18 6.10 5.03
CA ILE A 71 6.54 6.65 5.22
C ILE A 71 7.33 6.57 3.91
N ALA A 72 7.29 5.45 3.20
CA ALA A 72 7.97 5.32 1.90
C ALA A 72 7.45 6.35 0.88
N SER A 73 6.15 6.63 0.89
CA SER A 73 5.55 7.66 0.04
C SER A 73 6.05 9.06 0.40
N LEU A 74 6.21 9.38 1.69
CA LEU A 74 6.81 10.66 2.12
C LEU A 74 8.26 10.80 1.63
N LYS A 75 9.07 9.72 1.70
CA LYS A 75 10.45 9.75 1.20
C LYS A 75 10.51 10.12 -0.28
N VAL A 76 9.64 9.53 -1.08
CA VAL A 76 9.54 9.83 -2.52
C VAL A 76 9.05 11.26 -2.73
N TYR A 77 8.09 11.73 -1.94
CA TYR A 77 7.59 13.09 -2.04
C TYR A 77 8.66 14.15 -1.73
N TRP A 78 9.45 13.97 -0.67
CA TRP A 78 10.55 14.90 -0.37
C TRP A 78 11.68 14.84 -1.40
N SER A 79 11.92 13.68 -2.01
CA SER A 79 12.85 13.58 -3.15
C SER A 79 12.38 14.46 -4.31
N TYR A 80 11.09 14.38 -4.66
CA TYR A 80 10.47 15.26 -5.65
C TYR A 80 10.60 16.75 -5.26
N LEU A 81 10.29 17.13 -4.01
CA LEU A 81 10.38 18.52 -3.58
C LEU A 81 11.79 19.10 -3.69
N ILE A 82 12.80 18.28 -3.40
CA ILE A 82 14.21 18.68 -3.50
C ILE A 82 14.62 18.84 -4.97
N GLU A 83 14.22 17.90 -5.83
CA GLU A 83 14.50 17.99 -7.27
C GLU A 83 13.88 19.23 -7.89
N GLN A 84 12.65 19.60 -7.47
CA GLN A 84 11.98 20.82 -7.90
C GLN A 84 12.48 22.09 -7.18
N ARG A 85 13.49 21.98 -6.31
CA ARG A 85 14.04 23.08 -5.48
C ARG A 85 13.01 23.78 -4.59
N ILE A 86 11.96 23.08 -4.20
CA ILE A 86 10.92 23.54 -3.27
C ILE A 86 11.38 23.34 -1.81
N ALA A 87 12.10 22.24 -1.56
CA ALA A 87 12.73 21.95 -0.27
C ALA A 87 14.25 21.90 -0.41
N ILE A 88 14.95 22.38 0.62
CA ILE A 88 16.42 22.37 0.70
C ILE A 88 16.89 21.11 1.46
N TYR A 89 16.07 20.62 2.39
CA TYR A 89 16.37 19.52 3.28
C TYR A 89 15.31 18.42 3.22
N ASP A 90 15.76 17.17 3.40
CA ASP A 90 14.90 15.99 3.50
C ASP A 90 14.72 15.55 4.98
N PRO A 91 13.56 15.82 5.61
CA PRO A 91 13.24 15.39 6.96
C PRO A 91 13.06 13.89 7.11
N THR A 92 12.90 13.17 6.00
CA THR A 92 12.63 11.74 6.00
C THR A 92 13.91 10.91 6.10
N LYS A 93 15.10 11.51 5.91
CA LYS A 93 16.41 10.81 5.92
C LYS A 93 16.66 10.00 7.19
N LYS A 94 16.33 10.56 8.35
CA LYS A 94 16.52 9.91 9.67
C LYS A 94 15.35 9.00 10.08
N ILE A 95 14.27 8.97 9.29
CA ILE A 95 13.08 8.17 9.59
C ILE A 95 13.32 6.72 9.16
N LYS A 96 13.43 5.85 10.17
CA LYS A 96 13.58 4.41 9.97
C LYS A 96 12.21 3.77 9.76
N ILE A 97 12.10 3.00 8.68
CA ILE A 97 10.95 2.12 8.46
C ILE A 97 11.05 0.97 9.45
N LYS A 98 9.99 0.70 10.22
CA LYS A 98 10.01 -0.37 11.22
C LYS A 98 10.05 -1.72 10.48
N ARG A 99 11.02 -2.59 10.81
CA ARG A 99 11.02 -3.96 10.31
C ARG A 99 9.78 -4.67 10.84
N ILE A 100 8.97 -5.19 9.94
CA ILE A 100 7.88 -6.10 10.26
C ILE A 100 8.51 -7.50 10.27
N SER A 101 8.24 -8.28 11.31
CA SER A 101 8.75 -9.65 11.35
C SER A 101 8.16 -10.42 10.16
N ARG A 102 8.95 -11.28 9.51
CA ARG A 102 8.44 -12.09 8.38
C ARG A 102 7.14 -12.82 8.75
N LEU A 103 7.03 -13.27 10.00
CA LEU A 103 5.84 -13.96 10.53
C LEU A 103 4.59 -13.08 10.55
N GLU A 104 4.70 -11.76 10.78
CA GLU A 104 3.57 -10.83 10.72
C GLU A 104 3.12 -10.52 9.27
N ASP A 105 4.00 -10.73 8.28
CA ASP A 105 3.80 -10.27 6.90
C ASP A 105 3.51 -11.42 5.90
N THR A 106 3.68 -12.69 6.30
CA THR A 106 3.46 -13.82 5.39
C THR A 106 2.05 -14.37 5.54
N PRO A 107 1.20 -14.35 4.49
CA PRO A 107 -0.08 -15.04 4.55
C PRO A 107 0.15 -16.55 4.74
N ARG A 108 -0.61 -17.15 5.65
CA ARG A 108 -0.58 -18.60 5.89
C ARG A 108 -1.08 -19.32 4.64
N TRP A 109 -0.36 -20.35 4.19
CA TRP A 109 -0.83 -21.22 3.12
C TRP A 109 -1.97 -22.13 3.61
N LEU A 110 -2.82 -22.56 2.67
CA LEU A 110 -3.84 -23.58 2.93
C LEU A 110 -3.18 -24.95 2.90
N ASN A 111 -3.39 -25.76 3.93
CA ASN A 111 -3.00 -27.17 3.90
C ASN A 111 -3.97 -28.00 3.03
N ASP A 112 -3.61 -29.24 2.72
CA ASP A 112 -4.39 -30.10 1.81
C ASP A 112 -5.85 -30.29 2.27
N MET A 113 -6.07 -30.44 3.58
CA MET A 113 -7.43 -30.57 4.12
C MET A 113 -8.25 -29.28 3.92
N GLU A 114 -7.63 -28.12 4.07
CA GLU A 114 -8.28 -26.82 3.87
C GLU A 114 -8.56 -26.55 2.38
N GLN A 115 -7.66 -26.96 1.49
CA GLN A 115 -7.89 -26.91 0.05
C GLN A 115 -9.07 -27.80 -0.35
N VAL A 116 -9.14 -29.03 0.16
CA VAL A 116 -10.27 -29.94 -0.07
C VAL A 116 -11.57 -29.34 0.46
N LYS A 117 -11.56 -28.75 1.66
CA LYS A 117 -12.73 -28.06 2.23
C LYS A 117 -13.19 -26.91 1.33
N LEU A 118 -12.27 -26.06 0.87
CA LEU A 118 -12.57 -24.96 -0.04
C LEU A 118 -13.23 -25.46 -1.35
N LEU A 119 -12.64 -26.48 -1.99
CA LEU A 119 -13.19 -27.05 -3.22
C LEU A 119 -14.56 -27.70 -2.99
N ASN A 120 -14.78 -28.33 -1.84
CA ASN A 120 -16.07 -28.91 -1.47
C ASN A 120 -17.15 -27.85 -1.24
N LEU A 121 -16.80 -26.69 -0.69
CA LEU A 121 -17.75 -25.57 -0.58
C LEU A 121 -18.19 -25.08 -1.95
N ILE A 122 -17.27 -24.96 -2.91
CA ILE A 122 -17.61 -24.56 -4.29
C ILE A 122 -18.51 -25.61 -4.94
N ARG A 123 -18.29 -26.90 -4.71
CA ARG A 123 -19.14 -27.98 -5.26
C ARG A 123 -20.59 -27.90 -4.83
N ARG A 124 -20.86 -27.34 -3.65
CA ARG A 124 -22.22 -27.19 -3.09
C ARG A 124 -22.97 -25.98 -3.65
N GLU A 125 -22.33 -25.15 -4.47
CA GLU A 125 -23.00 -24.04 -5.17
C GLU A 125 -24.10 -24.59 -6.09
N GLU A 126 -25.31 -24.08 -5.90
CA GLU A 126 -26.51 -24.50 -6.64
C GLU A 126 -26.49 -23.97 -8.07
N ASN A 127 -25.99 -22.75 -8.26
CA ASN A 127 -25.89 -22.16 -9.59
C ASN A 127 -24.75 -22.82 -10.37
N GLU A 128 -25.10 -23.61 -11.38
CA GLU A 128 -24.15 -24.41 -12.15
C GLU A 128 -23.04 -23.57 -12.81
N TRP A 129 -23.40 -22.41 -13.36
CA TRP A 129 -22.43 -21.52 -13.99
C TRP A 129 -21.42 -20.96 -12.97
N LYS A 130 -21.90 -20.46 -11.82
CA LYS A 130 -21.03 -19.99 -10.74
C LYS A 130 -20.13 -21.11 -10.22
N ARG A 131 -20.68 -22.31 -10.04
CA ARG A 131 -19.93 -23.51 -9.61
C ARG A 131 -18.79 -23.83 -10.56
N LYS A 132 -19.06 -23.95 -11.86
CA LYS A 132 -18.06 -24.23 -12.90
C LYS A 132 -16.99 -23.14 -12.97
N ARG A 133 -17.41 -21.86 -13.02
CA ARG A 133 -16.51 -20.71 -13.05
C ARG A 133 -15.59 -20.66 -11.82
N ASN A 134 -16.16 -20.71 -10.61
CA ASN A 134 -15.40 -20.62 -9.37
C ASN A 134 -14.44 -21.82 -9.22
N MET A 135 -14.87 -23.02 -9.63
CA MET A 135 -14.01 -24.21 -9.63
C MET A 135 -12.80 -24.02 -10.54
N ALA A 136 -13.01 -23.51 -11.76
CA ALA A 136 -11.92 -23.23 -12.69
C ALA A 136 -10.96 -22.17 -12.14
N MET A 137 -11.49 -21.03 -11.66
CA MET A 137 -10.69 -19.95 -11.07
C MET A 137 -9.83 -20.46 -9.90
N VAL A 138 -10.43 -21.15 -8.92
CA VAL A 138 -9.71 -21.63 -7.74
C VAL A 138 -8.71 -22.72 -8.09
N ARG A 139 -9.02 -23.62 -9.04
CA ARG A 139 -8.05 -24.63 -9.49
C ARG A 139 -6.86 -24.00 -10.20
N LEU A 140 -7.08 -23.02 -11.08
CA LEU A 140 -5.98 -22.31 -11.75
C LEU A 140 -5.07 -21.60 -10.74
N MET A 141 -5.65 -20.98 -9.72
CA MET A 141 -4.88 -20.33 -8.65
C MET A 141 -4.11 -21.35 -7.79
N LEU A 142 -4.74 -22.48 -7.41
CA LEU A 142 -4.11 -23.50 -6.56
C LEU A 142 -3.04 -24.31 -7.30
N GLN A 143 -3.29 -24.68 -8.55
CA GLN A 143 -2.48 -25.65 -9.29
C GLN A 143 -1.46 -24.99 -10.23
N ALA A 144 -1.84 -23.91 -10.91
CA ALA A 144 -0.95 -23.17 -11.80
C ALA A 144 -0.32 -21.93 -11.11
N GLY A 145 -0.72 -21.63 -9.86
CA GLY A 145 -0.14 -20.53 -9.09
C GLY A 145 -0.49 -19.14 -9.62
N LEU A 146 -1.55 -19.02 -10.43
CA LEU A 146 -1.93 -17.76 -11.04
C LEU A 146 -2.39 -16.74 -9.99
N ARG A 147 -1.97 -15.49 -10.17
CA ARG A 147 -2.50 -14.35 -9.41
C ARG A 147 -3.90 -14.00 -9.89
N ILE A 148 -4.68 -13.36 -9.02
CA ILE A 148 -6.05 -12.91 -9.33
C ILE A 148 -6.10 -12.11 -10.63
N SER A 149 -5.16 -11.19 -10.85
CA SER A 149 -5.10 -10.38 -12.06
C SER A 149 -4.82 -11.21 -13.32
N GLU A 150 -4.11 -12.32 -13.22
CA GLU A 150 -3.85 -13.22 -14.35
C GLU A 150 -5.12 -14.01 -14.67
N VAL A 151 -5.80 -14.56 -13.65
CA VAL A 151 -7.05 -15.33 -13.82
C VAL A 151 -8.17 -14.49 -14.45
N VAL A 152 -8.31 -13.23 -14.04
CA VAL A 152 -9.37 -12.34 -14.55
C VAL A 152 -9.12 -11.91 -16.01
N ASN A 153 -7.87 -11.89 -16.46
CA ASN A 153 -7.49 -11.49 -17.82
C ASN A 153 -7.14 -12.70 -18.71
N LEU A 154 -7.57 -13.91 -18.35
CA LEU A 154 -7.40 -15.07 -19.22
C LEU A 154 -8.28 -14.93 -20.46
N GLU A 155 -7.63 -15.00 -21.62
CA GLU A 155 -8.28 -15.11 -22.93
C GLU A 155 -8.27 -16.57 -23.38
N ILE A 156 -9.34 -17.01 -24.04
CA ILE A 156 -9.53 -18.37 -24.55
C ILE A 156 -9.14 -18.42 -26.03
#